data_AF-A0A1S8JAU2-F1
#
_entry.id   AF-A0A1S8JAU2-F1
#
_cell.length_a   1.000
_cell.length_b   1.000
_cell.length_c   1.000
_cell.angle_alpha   90.00
_cell.angle_beta   90.00
_cell.angle_gamma   90.00
#
_symmetry.space_group_name_H-M   'P 1'
#
loop_
_entity.id
_entity.type
_entity.pdbx_description
1 polymer ?
#
loop_
_entity_poly.entity_id
_entity_poly.type
_entity_poly.pdbx_seq_one_letter_code
_entity_poly.pdbx_strand_id
1 'polypeptide(L)' 'MADIVQLKEDGVAKYLKTHVEAIDGKEALVQTDGDQAIAGHKNFSGSVTINNKRVLTTDDNRYEVVNLVVTN' A
#
# COMPACT_ATOMS: atom_id res chain seq x y z
N MET A 1 -24.03 -28.68 6.06
CA MET A 1 -23.44 -28.47 4.71
C MET A 1 -23.50 -26.97 4.45
N ALA A 2 -22.37 -26.31 4.21
CA ALA A 2 -22.36 -24.90 3.83
C ALA A 2 -22.68 -24.80 2.34
N ASP A 3 -23.84 -24.25 2.00
CA ASP A 3 -24.27 -24.07 0.63
C ASP A 3 -23.55 -22.83 0.08
N ILE A 4 -22.60 -23.04 -0.83
CA ILE A 4 -21.90 -21.93 -1.49
C ILE A 4 -22.84 -21.44 -2.59
N VAL A 5 -23.67 -20.45 -2.26
CA VAL A 5 -24.56 -19.79 -3.22
C VAL A 5 -23.68 -19.08 -4.27
N GLN A 6 -23.68 -19.59 -5.50
CA GLN A 6 -23.12 -18.88 -6.65
C GLN A 6 -24.12 -17.83 -7.12
N LEU A 7 -23.73 -16.55 -7.05
CA LEU A 7 -24.54 -15.46 -7.63
C LEU A 7 -24.47 -15.57 -9.16
N LYS A 8 -25.62 -15.80 -9.80
CA LYS A 8 -25.77 -15.77 -11.26
C LYS A 8 -26.54 -14.51 -11.62
N GLU A 9 -26.01 -13.74 -12.56
CA GLU A 9 -26.68 -12.63 -13.23
C GLU A 9 -26.80 -13.06 -14.71
N ASP A 10 -28.02 -13.06 -15.25
CA ASP A 10 -28.33 -13.52 -16.62
C ASP A 10 -27.79 -14.91 -16.98
N GLY A 11 -27.73 -15.83 -16.01
CA GLY A 11 -27.34 -17.23 -16.23
C GLY A 11 -25.83 -17.48 -16.35
N VAL A 12 -25.00 -16.44 -16.24
CA VAL A 12 -23.53 -16.58 -16.25
C VAL A 12 -23.01 -16.74 -14.81
N ALA A 13 -22.17 -17.74 -14.59
CA ALA A 13 -21.51 -17.95 -13.30
C ALA A 13 -20.49 -16.83 -13.05
N LYS A 14 -20.84 -15.84 -12.22
CA LYS A 14 -19.87 -14.89 -11.63
C LYS A 14 -19.12 -15.66 -10.55
N TYR A 15 -17.94 -16.19 -10.88
CA TYR A 15 -17.02 -16.70 -9.86
C TYR A 15 -16.80 -15.59 -8.81
N LEU A 16 -16.82 -15.96 -7.52
CA LEU A 16 -16.72 -15.14 -6.31
C LEU A 16 -15.43 -14.28 -6.18
N LYS A 17 -14.83 -13.87 -7.28
CA LYS A 17 -13.53 -13.23 -7.32
C LYS A 17 -13.55 -12.14 -8.38
N THR A 18 -13.97 -10.93 -7.99
CA THR A 18 -13.48 -9.63 -8.54
C THR A 18 -14.40 -8.41 -8.33
N HIS A 19 -15.58 -8.49 -7.71
CA HIS A 19 -16.26 -7.25 -7.28
C HIS A 19 -15.71 -6.78 -5.93
N VAL A 20 -14.43 -6.34 -5.89
CA VAL A 20 -13.98 -5.41 -4.83
C VAL A 20 -14.93 -4.21 -4.79
N GLU A 21 -15.48 -3.85 -5.96
CA GLU A 21 -16.51 -2.83 -6.13
C GLU A 21 -17.82 -3.07 -5.36
N ALA A 22 -18.13 -4.31 -4.99
CA ALA A 22 -19.31 -4.68 -4.21
C ALA A 22 -18.99 -4.93 -2.72
N ILE A 23 -17.74 -4.73 -2.30
CA ILE A 23 -17.37 -4.76 -0.88
C ILE A 23 -17.74 -3.41 -0.29
N ASP A 24 -18.71 -3.41 0.62
CA ASP A 24 -19.04 -2.23 1.40
C ASP A 24 -17.80 -1.74 2.16
N GLY A 25 -17.49 -0.44 2.05
CA GLY A 25 -16.29 0.16 2.63
C GLY A 25 -15.01 0.10 1.77
N LYS A 26 -15.07 -0.27 0.47
CA LYS A 26 -13.90 -0.21 -0.43
C LYS A 26 -13.21 1.16 -0.45
N GLU A 27 -14.01 2.23 -0.31
CA GLU A 27 -13.56 3.62 -0.27
C GLU A 27 -12.70 3.95 0.96
N ALA A 28 -12.78 3.14 2.03
CA ALA A 28 -11.96 3.30 3.22
C ALA A 28 -10.56 2.67 3.09
N LEU A 29 -10.31 1.94 2.00
CA LEU A 29 -9.03 1.29 1.73
C LEU A 29 -8.14 2.18 0.85
N VAL A 30 -6.83 2.12 1.11
CA VAL A 30 -5.81 2.72 0.25
C VAL A 30 -5.68 1.85 -1.01
N GLN A 31 -5.67 2.49 -2.17
CA GLN A 31 -5.58 1.86 -3.49
C GLN A 31 -4.13 1.84 -3.99
N THR A 32 -3.86 1.05 -5.03
CA THR A 32 -2.51 0.92 -5.61
C THR A 32 -2.24 1.94 -6.71
N ASP A 33 -3.23 2.72 -7.12
CA ASP A 33 -3.15 3.78 -8.11
C ASP A 33 -4.01 4.99 -7.72
N GLY A 34 -3.85 6.08 -8.48
CA GLY A 34 -4.55 7.34 -8.23
C GLY A 34 -4.00 8.13 -7.04
N ASP A 35 -4.34 9.43 -7.04
CA ASP A 35 -3.94 10.32 -5.95
C ASP A 35 -4.89 10.14 -4.75
N GLN A 36 -4.33 9.97 -3.55
CA GLN A 36 -5.11 9.76 -2.33
C GLN A 36 -4.53 10.56 -1.14
N ALA A 37 -5.43 11.09 -0.31
CA ALA A 37 -5.07 11.66 0.99
C ALA A 37 -5.31 10.62 2.10
N ILE A 38 -4.29 10.30 2.90
CA ILE A 38 -4.34 9.27 3.93
C ILE A 38 -4.11 9.91 5.31
N ALA A 39 -5.13 9.89 6.18
CA ALA A 39 -5.06 10.46 7.52
C ALA A 39 -4.59 9.46 8.61
N GLY A 40 -4.09 10.00 9.72
CA GLY A 40 -3.67 9.27 10.93
C GLY A 40 -2.22 8.79 10.93
N HIS A 41 -1.74 8.32 12.08
CA HIS A 41 -0.39 7.78 12.21
C HIS A 41 -0.26 6.43 11.48
N LYS A 42 0.73 6.30 10.61
CA LYS A 42 1.04 5.07 9.87
C LYS A 42 2.39 4.54 10.31
N ASN A 43 2.38 3.30 10.81
CA ASN A 43 3.58 2.60 11.25
C ASN A 43 3.85 1.46 10.26
N PHE A 44 5.06 1.42 9.70
CA PHE A 44 5.50 0.38 8.78
C PHE A 44 6.53 -0.49 9.50
N SER A 45 6.29 -1.80 9.57
CA SER A 45 7.23 -2.74 10.18
C SER A 45 8.40 -3.10 9.26
N GLY A 46 8.29 -2.79 7.97
CA GLY A 46 9.30 -3.05 6.95
C GLY A 46 9.79 -1.78 6.26
N SER A 47 10.75 -1.95 5.36
CA SER A 47 11.33 -0.86 4.58
C SER A 47 10.30 -0.20 3.65
N VAL A 48 10.23 1.13 3.67
CA VAL A 48 9.40 1.93 2.75
C VAL A 48 10.29 2.46 1.61
N THR A 49 9.78 2.37 0.38
CA THR A 49 10.48 2.90 -0.80
C THR A 49 9.56 3.76 -1.66
N ILE A 50 10.14 4.75 -2.34
CA ILE A 50 9.49 5.56 -3.38
C ILE A 50 10.37 5.46 -4.62
N ASN A 51 9.83 4.98 -5.74
CA ASN A 51 10.57 4.78 -7.00
C ASN A 51 11.88 3.99 -6.79
N ASN A 52 11.79 2.87 -6.06
CA ASN A 52 12.92 2.00 -5.69
C ASN A 52 14.01 2.65 -4.83
N LYS A 53 13.76 3.84 -4.28
CA LYS A 53 14.66 4.52 -3.35
C LYS A 53 14.09 4.46 -1.95
N ARG A 54 14.94 4.20 -0.95
CA ARG A 54 14.52 4.15 0.45
C ARG A 54 14.03 5.52 0.91
N VAL A 55 12.91 5.54 1.62
CA VAL A 55 12.43 6.75 2.30
C VAL A 55 13.29 6.97 3.54
N LEU A 56 13.92 8.15 3.64
CA LEU A 56 14.69 8.55 4.81
C LEU A 56 13.75 9.24 5.80
N THR A 57 13.73 8.75 7.04
CA THR A 57 13.08 9.47 8.14
C THR A 57 14.05 10.51 8.71
N THR A 58 13.53 11.50 9.43
CA THR A 58 14.37 12.53 10.08
C THR A 58 15.41 11.93 11.02
N ASP A 59 15.11 10.77 11.61
CA ASP A 59 16.04 10.01 12.46
C ASP A 59 17.12 9.24 11.66
N ASP A 60 16.88 8.97 10.38
CA ASP A 60 17.86 8.35 9.46
C ASP A 60 18.86 9.38 8.91
N ASN A 61 18.48 10.66 8.85
CA ASN A 61 19.35 11.78 8.44
C ASN A 61 20.23 12.29 9.59
N ARG A 62 20.94 11.39 10.29
CA ARG A 62 22.10 11.81 11.08
C ARG A 62 23.22 12.05 10.09
N TYR A 63 23.41 13.31 9.69
CA TYR A 63 24.52 13.80 8.89
C TYR A 63 25.70 12.82 8.89
N GLU A 64 25.92 12.16 7.75
CA GLU A 64 27.06 11.28 7.56
C GLU A 64 28.30 12.08 7.96
N VAL A 65 29.06 11.59 8.95
CA VAL A 65 30.35 12.20 9.30
C VAL A 65 31.26 11.92 8.12
N VAL A 66 31.28 12.83 7.15
CA VAL A 66 32.21 12.78 6.04
C VAL A 66 33.57 13.18 6.58
N ASN A 67 34.42 12.19 6.83
CA ASN A 67 35.83 12.43 7.09
C ASN A 67 36.49 12.91 5.79
N LEU A 68 36.56 14.23 5.62
CA LEU A 68 37.30 14.85 4.52
C LEU A 68 38.79 14.70 4.81
N VAL A 69 39.47 13.84 4.05
CA VAL A 69 40.93 13.82 4.00
C VAL A 69 41.35 14.96 3.06
N VAL A 70 41.82 16.07 3.64
CA VAL A 70 42.45 17.15 2.86
C VAL A 70 43.92 16.79 2.68
N THR A 71 44.32 16.56 1.43
CA THR A 71 45.72 16.39 1.05
C THR A 71 46.25 17.74 0.55
N ASN A 72 47.37 18.21 1.11
CA ASN A 72 48.08 19.40 0.64
C ASN A 72 48.78 19.17 -0.71
#